data_AF-A0A9D5RYJ6-F1
#
_entry.id   AF-A0A9D5RYJ6-F1
#
_cell.length_a   1.000
_cell.length_b   1.000
_cell.length_c   1.000
_cell.angle_alpha   90.00
_cell.angle_beta   90.00
_cell.angle_gamma   90.00
#
_symmetry.space_group_name_H-M   'P 1'
#
loop_
_entity.id
_entity.type
_entity.pdbx_description
1 polymer ?
#
loop_
_entity_poly.entity_id
_entity_poly.type
_entity_poly.pdbx_seq_one_letter_code
_entity_poly.pdbx_strand_id
1 'polypeptide(L)'
;MELKQLRKQIGLTQTEASVLLGIPFRTYCRYEDDEHYRGSFKYNQMISILNEKKREVILNREAIVEAVKNICSKYNISACYLFGSYAKNKAREDSDVNLMIVSEIEGIEYYQLVNELESALGKKVDLIRLEVAIKNIKLMNEILKDGVKIYG
;
A
#
# COMPACT_ATOMS: atom_id res chain seq x y z
N MET A 1 -3.76 -0.60 -14.80
CA MET A 1 -4.73 0.36 -14.22
C MET A 1 -4.81 1.57 -15.14
N GLU A 2 -6.02 2.05 -15.44
CA GLU A 2 -6.21 3.21 -16.33
C GLU A 2 -5.90 4.53 -15.60
N LEU A 3 -5.32 5.51 -16.33
CA LEU A 3 -4.97 6.82 -15.78
C LEU A 3 -6.16 7.51 -15.10
N LYS A 4 -7.35 7.42 -15.72
CA LYS A 4 -8.61 7.95 -15.20
C LYS A 4 -9.03 7.31 -13.89
N GLN A 5 -8.93 5.99 -13.80
CA GLN A 5 -9.27 5.23 -12.60
C GLN A 5 -8.33 5.60 -11.45
N LEU A 6 -7.02 5.65 -11.72
CA LEU A 6 -6.01 6.01 -10.74
C LEU A 6 -6.23 7.43 -10.21
N ARG A 7 -6.44 8.42 -11.09
CA ARG A 7 -6.73 9.81 -10.70
C ARG A 7 -7.96 9.89 -9.78
N LYS A 8 -9.04 9.18 -10.12
CA LYS A 8 -10.26 9.18 -9.30
C LYS A 8 -10.04 8.53 -7.94
N GLN A 9 -9.25 7.45 -7.86
CA GLN A 9 -8.92 6.80 -6.59
C GLN A 9 -8.17 7.73 -5.62
N ILE A 10 -7.30 8.59 -6.14
CA ILE A 10 -6.57 9.59 -5.33
C ILE A 10 -7.34 10.89 -5.12
N GLY A 11 -8.59 10.98 -5.60
CA GLY A 11 -9.46 12.14 -5.38
C GLY A 11 -9.09 13.42 -6.16
N LEU A 12 -8.23 13.34 -7.18
CA LEU A 12 -7.81 14.52 -7.94
C LEU A 12 -8.77 14.86 -9.10
N THR A 13 -8.97 16.13 -9.37
CA THR A 13 -9.53 16.65 -10.63
C THR A 13 -8.51 16.53 -11.77
N GLN A 14 -8.95 16.64 -13.02
CA GLN A 14 -8.03 16.64 -14.17
C GLN A 14 -7.06 17.83 -14.11
N THR A 15 -7.52 18.97 -13.60
CA THR A 15 -6.69 20.18 -13.42
C THR A 15 -5.61 19.95 -12.38
N GLU A 16 -5.95 19.44 -11.20
CA GLU A 16 -4.97 19.12 -10.15
C GLU A 16 -3.97 18.06 -10.61
N ALA A 17 -4.43 17.02 -11.32
CA ALA A 17 -3.55 16.01 -11.88
C ALA A 17 -2.56 16.62 -12.91
N SER A 18 -3.02 17.53 -13.76
CA SER A 18 -2.14 18.22 -14.73
C SER A 18 -1.06 19.06 -14.04
N VAL A 19 -1.42 19.74 -12.95
CA VAL A 19 -0.49 20.54 -12.13
C VAL A 19 0.53 19.64 -11.43
N LEU A 20 0.07 18.56 -10.78
CA LEU A 20 0.92 17.58 -10.12
C LEU A 20 1.95 16.95 -11.07
N LEU A 21 1.52 16.64 -12.29
CA LEU A 21 2.36 16.01 -13.31
C LEU A 21 3.27 17.00 -14.05
N GLY A 22 3.09 18.32 -13.84
CA GLY A 22 3.84 19.35 -14.55
C GLY A 22 3.58 19.37 -16.05
N ILE A 23 2.37 18.99 -16.50
CA ILE A 23 2.01 18.92 -17.92
C ILE A 23 0.82 19.83 -18.26
N PRO A 24 0.71 20.33 -19.51
CA PRO A 24 -0.44 21.14 -19.92
C PRO A 24 -1.76 20.38 -19.75
N PHE A 25 -2.79 21.06 -19.26
CA PHE A 25 -4.13 20.48 -19.05
C PHE A 25 -4.66 19.70 -20.26
N ARG A 26 -4.56 20.29 -21.47
CA ARG A 26 -4.98 19.62 -22.71
C ARG A 26 -4.19 18.34 -22.99
N THR A 27 -2.90 18.31 -22.64
CA THR A 27 -2.08 17.11 -22.75
C THR A 27 -2.56 16.04 -21.78
N TYR A 28 -2.83 16.40 -20.52
CA TYR A 28 -3.38 15.47 -19.54
C TYR A 28 -4.70 14.86 -20.02
N CYS A 29 -5.69 15.68 -20.40
CA CYS A 29 -6.99 15.20 -20.88
C CYS A 29 -6.84 14.24 -22.07
N ARG A 30 -5.95 14.58 -23.02
CA ARG A 30 -5.69 13.72 -24.18
C ARG A 30 -5.16 12.34 -23.77
N TYR A 31 -4.23 12.27 -22.82
CA TYR A 31 -3.68 10.99 -22.34
C TYR A 31 -4.67 10.21 -21.47
N GLU A 32 -5.60 10.88 -20.81
CA GLU A 32 -6.64 10.23 -20.00
C GLU A 32 -7.77 9.64 -20.87
N ASP A 33 -8.19 10.34 -21.92
CA ASP A 33 -9.37 9.99 -22.71
C ASP A 33 -9.07 9.18 -23.98
N ASP A 34 -7.85 9.28 -24.54
CA ASP A 34 -7.46 8.55 -25.76
C ASP A 34 -6.58 7.33 -25.43
N GLU A 35 -7.11 6.15 -25.71
CA GLU A 35 -6.45 4.87 -25.45
C GLU A 35 -5.16 4.67 -26.26
N HIS A 36 -4.99 5.38 -27.38
CA HIS A 36 -3.80 5.28 -28.22
C HIS A 36 -2.51 5.61 -27.47
N TYR A 37 -2.58 6.44 -26.43
CA TYR A 37 -1.41 6.83 -25.63
C TYR A 37 -1.07 5.83 -24.52
N ARG A 38 -1.91 4.82 -24.26
CA ARG A 38 -1.66 3.82 -23.22
C ARG A 38 -0.35 3.08 -23.47
N GLY A 39 0.43 2.90 -22.41
CA GLY A 39 1.72 2.23 -22.49
C GLY A 39 2.86 3.07 -23.08
N SER A 40 2.59 4.28 -23.61
CA SER A 40 3.65 5.20 -24.00
C SER A 40 4.51 5.61 -22.80
N PHE A 41 5.75 6.02 -23.05
CA PHE A 41 6.66 6.44 -21.99
C PHE A 41 6.07 7.54 -21.09
N LYS A 42 5.46 8.57 -21.69
CA LYS A 42 4.79 9.65 -20.95
C LYS A 42 3.60 9.13 -20.15
N TYR A 43 2.78 8.25 -20.71
CA TYR A 43 1.66 7.64 -19.98
C TYR A 43 2.15 6.85 -18.77
N ASN A 44 3.20 6.04 -18.94
CA ASN A 44 3.77 5.24 -17.84
C ASN A 44 4.40 6.13 -16.76
N GLN A 45 5.06 7.24 -17.13
CA GLN A 45 5.52 8.23 -16.15
C GLN A 45 4.36 8.86 -15.37
N MET A 46 3.27 9.24 -16.05
CA MET A 46 2.09 9.78 -15.36
C MET A 46 1.51 8.78 -14.36
N ILE A 47 1.37 7.52 -14.77
CA ILE A 47 0.93 6.43 -13.88
C ILE A 47 1.87 6.29 -12.68
N SER A 48 3.18 6.34 -12.88
CA SER A 48 4.17 6.26 -11.79
C SER A 48 3.98 7.36 -10.75
N ILE A 49 3.90 8.62 -11.20
CA ILE A 49 3.75 9.78 -10.30
C ILE A 49 2.41 9.74 -9.56
N LEU A 50 1.32 9.39 -10.25
CA LEU A 50 0.01 9.27 -9.59
C LEU A 50 -0.04 8.09 -8.61
N ASN A 51 0.68 7.00 -8.88
CA ASN A 51 0.82 5.89 -7.93
C ASN A 51 1.65 6.30 -6.70
N GLU A 52 2.68 7.13 -6.87
CA GLU A 52 3.40 7.72 -5.74
C GLU A 52 2.48 8.61 -4.91
N LYS A 53 1.67 9.48 -5.55
CA LYS A 53 0.68 10.29 -4.84
C LYS A 53 -0.39 9.45 -4.14
N LYS A 54 -0.79 8.32 -4.73
CA LYS A 54 -1.72 7.37 -4.10
C LYS A 54 -1.18 6.84 -2.77
N ARG A 55 0.13 6.67 -2.66
CA ARG A 55 0.80 6.26 -1.42
C ARG A 55 0.77 7.33 -0.34
N GLU A 56 0.32 8.55 -0.62
CA GLU A 56 0.15 9.61 0.39
C GLU A 56 -1.24 9.62 1.02
N VAL A 57 -2.19 8.78 0.58
CA VAL A 57 -3.54 8.76 1.18
C VAL A 57 -3.54 7.98 2.49
N ILE A 58 -4.00 8.56 3.60
CA ILE A 58 -4.14 7.82 4.88
C ILE A 58 -5.21 6.73 4.70
N LEU A 59 -4.85 5.48 4.97
CA LEU A 59 -5.79 4.36 4.88
C LEU A 59 -6.69 4.29 6.11
N ASN A 60 -7.96 3.93 5.89
CA ASN A 60 -8.82 3.49 6.97
C ASN A 60 -8.33 2.13 7.49
N ARG A 61 -8.19 2.01 8.81
CA ARG A 61 -7.87 0.76 9.51
C ARG A 61 -8.80 -0.40 9.14
N GLU A 62 -10.11 -0.19 9.01
CA GLU A 62 -11.02 -1.28 8.59
C GLU A 62 -10.66 -1.82 7.20
N ALA A 63 -10.33 -0.92 6.26
CA ALA A 63 -9.90 -1.31 4.92
C ALA A 63 -8.55 -2.05 4.94
N ILE A 64 -7.62 -1.65 5.82
CA ILE A 64 -6.37 -2.40 6.03
C ILE A 64 -6.69 -3.82 6.51
N VAL A 65 -7.54 -3.96 7.52
CA VAL A 65 -7.90 -5.26 8.09
C VAL A 65 -8.52 -6.16 7.03
N GLU A 66 -9.46 -5.65 6.25
CA GLU A 66 -10.12 -6.43 5.19
C GLU A 66 -9.14 -6.88 4.10
N ALA A 67 -8.32 -5.96 3.59
CA ALA A 67 -7.33 -6.27 2.56
C ALA A 67 -6.30 -7.30 3.06
N VAL A 68 -5.77 -7.12 4.28
CA VAL A 68 -4.80 -8.04 4.87
C VAL A 68 -5.42 -9.42 5.10
N LYS A 69 -6.65 -9.51 5.63
CA LYS A 69 -7.34 -10.80 5.82
C LYS A 69 -7.50 -11.56 4.51
N ASN A 70 -7.94 -10.89 3.45
CA ASN A 70 -8.17 -11.51 2.13
C ASN A 70 -6.89 -12.03 1.48
N ILE A 71 -5.75 -11.39 1.76
CA ILE A 71 -4.45 -11.82 1.22
C ILE A 71 -3.88 -12.92 2.10
N CYS A 72 -3.85 -12.72 3.43
CA CYS A 72 -3.31 -13.70 4.37
C CYS A 72 -4.02 -15.05 4.29
N SER A 73 -5.32 -15.10 3.95
CA SER A 73 -6.05 -16.36 3.76
C SER A 73 -5.57 -17.23 2.60
N LYS A 74 -4.73 -16.69 1.70
CA LYS A 74 -4.15 -17.44 0.58
C LYS A 74 -2.80 -18.09 0.92
N TYR A 75 -2.22 -17.77 2.07
CA TYR A 75 -0.88 -18.17 2.48
C TYR A 75 -0.94 -18.99 3.77
N ASN A 76 0.12 -19.73 4.08
CA ASN A 76 0.23 -20.50 5.32
C ASN A 76 0.58 -19.59 6.52
N ILE A 77 -0.35 -18.71 6.91
CA ILE A 77 -0.18 -17.74 8.00
C ILE A 77 -1.07 -18.16 9.17
N SER A 78 -0.46 -18.31 10.36
CA SER A 78 -1.18 -18.65 11.59
C SER A 78 -1.80 -17.42 12.26
N ALA A 79 -1.13 -16.28 12.21
CA ALA A 79 -1.66 -15.02 12.73
C ALA A 79 -0.99 -13.81 12.07
N CYS A 80 -1.71 -12.68 12.01
CA CYS A 80 -1.16 -11.39 11.60
C CYS A 80 -1.57 -10.29 12.59
N TYR A 81 -0.61 -9.43 12.92
CA TYR A 81 -0.77 -8.29 13.82
C TYR A 81 -0.45 -7.00 13.11
N LEU A 82 -1.36 -6.03 13.18
CA LEU A 82 -1.10 -4.64 12.80
C LEU A 82 -0.50 -3.91 13.98
N PHE A 83 0.65 -3.26 13.80
CA PHE A 83 1.28 -2.43 14.82
C PHE A 83 1.71 -1.07 14.25
N GLY A 84 2.48 -0.30 15.01
CA GLY A 84 3.00 0.98 14.56
C GLY A 84 1.93 2.07 14.47
N SER A 85 2.10 3.01 13.53
CA SER A 85 1.32 4.26 13.48
C SER A 85 -0.18 4.02 13.20
N TYR A 86 -0.52 3.08 12.32
CA TYR A 86 -1.92 2.73 12.03
C TYR A 86 -2.63 2.06 13.21
N ALA A 87 -1.94 1.20 13.97
CA ALA A 87 -2.52 0.62 15.19
C ALA A 87 -2.78 1.68 16.27
N LYS A 88 -1.93 2.70 16.35
CA LYS A 88 -1.99 3.80 17.34
C LYS A 88 -2.88 4.98 16.91
N ASN A 89 -3.55 4.91 15.76
CA ASN A 89 -4.28 6.04 15.14
C ASN A 89 -3.42 7.31 14.97
N LYS A 90 -2.12 7.14 14.69
CA LYS A 90 -1.13 8.22 14.50
C LYS A 90 -0.49 8.17 13.11
N ALA A 91 -1.11 7.47 12.17
CA ALA A 91 -0.63 7.39 10.80
C ALA A 91 -0.70 8.77 10.12
N ARG A 92 0.33 9.06 9.35
CA ARG A 92 0.41 10.19 8.44
C ARG A 92 0.35 9.70 6.99
N GLU A 93 0.22 10.65 6.07
CA GLU A 93 0.20 10.40 4.63
C GLU A 93 1.39 9.53 4.16
N ASP A 94 2.57 9.74 4.72
CA ASP A 94 3.81 9.02 4.39
C ASP A 94 4.02 7.73 5.20
N SER A 95 3.06 7.32 6.04
CA SER A 95 3.24 6.17 6.93
C SER A 95 3.10 4.82 6.22
N ASP A 96 4.08 3.95 6.47
CA ASP A 96 4.07 2.54 6.07
C ASP A 96 3.07 1.73 6.92
N VAL A 97 2.52 0.65 6.35
CA VAL A 97 1.69 -0.31 7.09
C VAL A 97 2.61 -1.36 7.72
N ASN A 98 2.65 -1.38 9.05
CA ASN A 98 3.55 -2.26 9.80
C ASN A 98 2.80 -3.52 10.24
N LEU A 99 3.26 -4.69 9.77
CA LEU A 99 2.61 -5.97 9.99
C LEU A 99 3.60 -6.99 10.57
N MET A 100 3.17 -7.75 11.56
CA MET A 100 3.90 -8.91 12.04
C MET A 100 3.11 -10.17 11.77
N ILE A 101 3.74 -11.18 11.17
CA ILE A 101 3.13 -12.47 10.87
C ILE A 101 3.78 -13.62 11.64
N VAL A 102 2.94 -14.59 11.99
CA VAL A 102 3.35 -15.91 12.49
C VAL A 102 3.18 -16.90 11.35
N SER A 103 4.27 -17.34 10.73
CA SER A 103 4.25 -18.16 9.52
C SER A 103 5.61 -18.77 9.24
N GLU A 104 5.62 -19.92 8.57
CA GLU A 104 6.84 -20.58 8.08
C GLU A 104 7.24 -20.11 6.66
N ILE A 105 6.49 -19.19 6.04
CA ILE A 105 6.79 -18.74 4.68
C ILE A 105 8.15 -18.03 4.61
N GLU A 106 8.92 -18.34 3.56
CA GLU A 106 10.23 -17.76 3.30
C GLU A 106 10.47 -17.52 1.79
N GLY A 107 11.60 -16.90 1.46
CA GLY A 107 12.06 -16.78 0.08
C GLY A 107 11.05 -16.09 -0.84
N ILE A 108 10.79 -16.70 -2.00
CA ILE A 108 9.94 -16.12 -3.06
C ILE A 108 8.50 -15.91 -2.58
N GLU A 109 7.94 -16.85 -1.81
CA GLU A 109 6.57 -16.77 -1.30
C GLU A 109 6.41 -15.56 -0.36
N TYR A 110 7.40 -15.31 0.50
CA TYR A 110 7.41 -14.12 1.35
C TYR A 110 7.39 -12.82 0.54
N TYR A 111 8.21 -12.71 -0.50
CA TYR A 111 8.23 -11.52 -1.36
C TYR A 111 6.93 -11.37 -2.17
N GLN A 112 6.30 -12.47 -2.58
CA GLN A 112 4.99 -12.44 -3.23
C GLN A 112 3.91 -11.88 -2.28
N LEU A 113 3.90 -12.34 -1.03
CA LEU A 113 2.99 -11.83 0.00
C LEU A 113 3.18 -10.32 0.20
N VAL A 114 4.42 -9.85 0.36
CA VAL A 114 4.71 -8.41 0.51
C VAL A 114 4.18 -7.63 -0.70
N ASN A 115 4.48 -8.08 -1.92
CA ASN A 115 4.02 -7.41 -3.14
C ASN A 115 2.48 -7.38 -3.25
N GLU A 116 1.79 -8.46 -2.90
CA GLU A 116 0.32 -8.49 -2.87
C GLU A 116 -0.24 -7.50 -1.84
N LEU A 117 0.32 -7.48 -0.62
CA LEU A 117 -0.08 -6.56 0.44
C LEU A 117 0.13 -5.10 0.02
N GLU A 118 1.31 -4.76 -0.52
CA GLU A 118 1.61 -3.40 -0.98
C GLU A 118 0.70 -2.97 -2.14
N SER A 119 0.43 -3.87 -3.08
CA SER A 119 -0.46 -3.62 -4.21
C SER A 119 -1.90 -3.36 -3.76
N ALA A 120 -2.40 -4.17 -2.83
CA ALA A 120 -3.76 -4.06 -2.31
C ALA A 120 -3.95 -2.82 -1.43
N LEU A 121 -2.96 -2.51 -0.59
CA LEU A 121 -3.01 -1.37 0.33
C LEU A 121 -2.64 -0.05 -0.38
N GLY A 122 -1.91 -0.11 -1.49
CA GLY A 122 -1.38 1.08 -2.15
C GLY A 122 -0.39 1.84 -1.27
N LYS A 123 0.27 1.15 -0.34
CA LYS A 123 1.25 1.67 0.64
C LYS A 123 2.42 0.70 0.72
N LYS A 124 3.57 1.20 1.14
CA LYS A 124 4.65 0.31 1.55
C LYS A 124 4.22 -0.49 2.77
N VAL A 125 4.66 -1.74 2.81
CA VAL A 125 4.35 -2.67 3.89
C VAL A 125 5.66 -3.13 4.53
N ASP A 126 5.86 -2.74 5.79
CA ASP A 126 6.92 -3.32 6.62
C ASP A 126 6.39 -4.61 7.24
N LEU A 127 6.61 -5.72 6.53
CA LEU A 127 6.25 -7.04 7.00
C LEU A 127 7.41 -7.63 7.80
N ILE A 128 7.12 -8.13 9.00
CA ILE A 128 8.10 -8.74 9.89
C ILE A 128 7.61 -10.12 10.30
N ARG A 129 8.49 -11.13 10.28
CA ARG A 129 8.20 -12.47 10.80
C ARG A 129 8.47 -12.54 12.29
N LEU A 130 7.70 -13.36 13.01
CA LEU A 130 7.83 -13.54 14.46
C LEU A 130 9.28 -13.83 14.87
N GLU A 131 10.00 -14.69 14.13
CA GLU A 131 11.38 -15.11 14.42
C GLU A 131 12.38 -13.94 14.37
N VAL A 132 12.06 -12.89 13.61
CA VAL A 132 12.83 -11.65 13.52
C VAL A 132 12.41 -10.71 14.66
N ALA A 133 11.11 -10.58 14.91
CA ALA A 133 10.58 -9.71 15.96
C ALA A 133 11.08 -10.11 17.36
N ILE A 134 11.11 -11.40 17.69
CA ILE A 134 11.58 -11.89 19.00
C ILE A 134 13.06 -11.60 19.28
N LYS A 135 13.87 -11.42 18.24
CA LYS A 135 15.30 -11.06 18.37
C LYS A 135 15.49 -9.57 18.68
N ASN A 136 14.45 -8.76 18.55
CA ASN A 136 14.47 -7.33 18.83
C ASN A 136 13.47 -6.99 19.94
N ILE A 137 13.97 -6.94 21.17
CA ILE A 137 13.16 -6.68 22.38
C ILE A 137 12.34 -5.38 22.25
N LYS A 138 12.91 -4.33 21.65
CA LYS A 138 12.22 -3.04 21.49
C LYS A 138 11.01 -3.17 20.57
N LEU A 139 11.19 -3.84 19.42
CA LEU A 139 10.12 -4.10 18.47
C LEU A 139 9.06 -5.01 19.07
N MET A 140 9.47 -6.09 19.75
CA MET A 140 8.54 -7.01 20.38
C MET A 140 7.68 -6.30 21.44
N ASN A 141 8.29 -5.43 22.27
CA ASN A 141 7.54 -4.64 23.25
C ASN A 141 6.53 -3.70 22.60
N GLU A 142 6.87 -3.09 21.45
CA GLU A 142 5.93 -2.27 20.69
C GLU A 142 4.75 -3.09 20.18
N ILE A 143 5.02 -4.25 19.59
CA ILE A 143 3.97 -5.15 19.07
C ILE A 143 3.07 -5.65 20.21
N LEU A 144 3.64 -6.03 21.36
CA LEU A 144 2.85 -6.51 22.51
C LEU A 144 2.00 -5.41 23.14
N LYS A 145 2.48 -4.16 23.13
CA LYS A 145 1.79 -3.03 23.75
C LYS A 145 0.67 -2.47 22.88
N ASP A 146 0.97 -2.23 21.61
CA ASP A 146 0.10 -1.48 20.71
C ASP A 146 -0.41 -2.32 19.53
N GLY A 147 0.10 -3.55 19.35
CA GLY A 147 -0.28 -4.42 18.25
C GLY A 147 -1.67 -4.98 18.41
N VAL A 148 -2.38 -5.08 17.28
CA VAL A 148 -3.74 -5.64 17.23
C VAL A 148 -3.73 -6.84 16.30
N LYS A 149 -4.22 -7.98 16.79
CA LYS A 149 -4.44 -9.17 15.95
C LYS A 149 -5.53 -8.86 14.92
N ILE A 150 -5.21 -9.01 13.65
CA ILE A 150 -6.12 -8.71 12.52
C ILE A 150 -6.42 -9.96 11.67
N TYR A 151 -5.68 -11.05 11.83
CA TYR A 151 -5.93 -12.33 11.16
C TYR A 151 -5.46 -13.51 12.03
N GLY A 152 -6.12 -14.67 11.83
CA GLY A 152 -5.88 -15.93 12.56
C GLY A 152 -6.56 -16.03 13.91
#